data_AF-A0A1X3DKC2-F1
#
_entry.id   AF-A0A1X3DKC2-F1
#
_cell.length_a   1.000
_cell.length_b   1.000
_cell.length_c   1.000
_cell.angle_alpha   90.00
_cell.angle_beta   90.00
_cell.angle_gamma   90.00
#
_symmetry.space_group_name_H-M   'P 1'
#
loop_
_entity.id
_entity.type
_entity.pdbx_description
1 polymer ?
#
loop_
_entity_poly.entity_id
_entity_poly.type
_entity_poly.pdbx_seq_one_letter_code
_entity_poly.pdbx_strand_id
1 'polypeptide(L)' 'MVNYRELRCVRCCKLLAKGLGKVQIKCNRCKTINIFN' A
#
# COMPACT_ATOMS: atom_id res chain seq x y z
N MET A 1 -8.64 19.81 -2.27
CA MET A 1 -8.92 18.36 -2.22
C MET A 1 -7.60 17.62 -2.13
N VAL A 2 -7.32 16.92 -1.03
CA VAL A 2 -6.09 16.13 -0.89
C VAL A 2 -6.28 14.83 -1.67
N ASN A 3 -5.52 14.62 -2.74
CA ASN A 3 -5.65 13.45 -3.60
C ASN A 3 -4.92 12.26 -2.94
N TYR A 4 -5.57 11.61 -1.98
CA TYR A 4 -4.99 10.45 -1.29
C TYR A 4 -4.80 9.30 -2.25
N ARG A 5 -3.59 8.78 -2.33
CA ARG A 5 -3.23 7.71 -3.25
C ARG A 5 -3.31 6.38 -2.47
N GLU A 6 -3.93 5.36 -3.06
CA GLU A 6 -4.13 4.06 -2.40
C GLU A 6 -2.96 3.12 -2.66
N LEU A 7 -2.36 2.55 -1.61
CA LEU A 7 -1.42 1.44 -1.73
C LEU A 7 -2.19 0.13 -1.59
N ARG A 8 -2.17 -0.68 -2.66
CA ARG A 8 -2.70 -2.05 -2.65
C ARG A 8 -1.57 -3.05 -2.77
N CYS A 9 -1.75 -4.22 -2.17
CA CYS A 9 -0.82 -5.33 -2.31
C CYS A 9 -0.75 -5.77 -3.77
N VAL A 10 0.47 -5.98 -4.29
CA VAL A 10 0.69 -6.33 -5.70
C VAL A 10 0.24 -7.75 -6.02
N ARG A 11 0.25 -8.65 -5.02
CA ARG A 11 -0.15 -10.05 -5.21
C ARG A 11 -1.64 -10.31 -5.02
N CYS A 12 -2.25 -9.65 -4.04
CA CYS A 12 -3.59 -10.00 -3.59
C CYS A 12 -4.55 -8.83 -3.57
N CYS A 13 -4.14 -7.68 -4.13
CA CYS A 13 -4.94 -6.46 -4.33
C CYS A 13 -5.56 -5.87 -3.05
N LYS A 14 -5.24 -6.43 -1.87
CA LYS A 14 -5.71 -5.96 -0.57
C LYS A 14 -5.21 -4.53 -0.34
N LEU A 15 -6.11 -3.65 0.06
CA LEU A 15 -5.75 -2.30 0.48
C LEU A 15 -4.86 -2.36 1.73
N LEU A 16 -3.69 -1.72 1.65
CA LEU A 16 -2.70 -1.67 2.71
C LEU A 16 -2.67 -0.31 3.40
N ALA A 17 -2.77 0.77 2.63
CA ALA A 17 -2.83 2.13 3.15
C ALA A 17 -3.49 3.09 2.14
N LYS A 18 -3.94 4.25 2.63
CA LYS A 18 -4.31 5.42 1.82
C LYS A 18 -3.59 6.64 2.39
N GLY A 19 -2.91 7.40 1.56
CA GLY A 19 -2.15 8.54 2.03
C GLY A 19 -1.27 9.17 0.96
N LEU A 20 -0.38 10.03 1.44
CA LEU A 20 0.70 10.64 0.67
C LEU A 20 2.01 10.39 1.41
N GLY A 21 3.10 10.14 0.69
CA GLY A 21 4.43 9.89 1.26
C GLY A 21 4.98 8.51 0.93
N LYS A 22 6.26 8.28 1.27
CA LYS A 22 6.91 6.99 1.04
C LYS A 22 6.64 6.06 2.21
N VAL A 23 5.88 4.98 1.98
CA VAL A 23 5.61 3.97 3.01
C VAL A 23 5.94 2.58 2.49
N GLN A 24 6.54 1.77 3.34
CA GLN A 24 6.83 0.39 3.04
C GLN A 24 6.00 -0.48 3.97
N ILE A 25 5.02 -1.20 3.42
CA ILE A 25 4.05 -1.99 4.18
C ILE A 25 4.14 -3.45 3.75
N LYS A 26 4.33 -4.33 4.73
CA LYS A 26 4.22 -5.77 4.53
C LYS A 26 2.75 -6.16 4.55
N CYS A 27 2.28 -6.81 3.48
CA CYS A 27 0.94 -7.36 3.44
C CYS A 27 0.78 -8.49 4.45
N ASN A 28 -0.16 -8.38 5.39
CA ASN A 28 -0.39 -9.41 6.40
C ASN A 28 -0.84 -10.77 5.81
N ARG A 29 -1.56 -10.75 4.68
CA ARG A 29 -2.05 -11.98 4.03
C ARG A 29 -0.97 -12.69 3.23
N CYS A 30 -0.26 -11.92 2.40
CA CYS A 30 0.58 -12.43 1.32
C CYS A 30 2.08 -12.35 1.68
N LYS A 31 2.39 -11.73 2.82
CA LYS A 31 3.73 -11.41 3.35
C LYS A 31 4.64 -10.64 2.39
N THR A 32 4.10 -10.18 1.26
CA THR A 32 4.78 -9.35 0.25
C THR A 32 5.03 -7.95 0.80
N ILE A 33 6.22 -7.42 0.56
CA ILE A 33 6.57 -6.04 0.89
C ILE A 33 6.12 -5.14 -0.27
N ASN A 34 5.30 -4.16 0.05
CA ASN A 34 4.76 -3.20 -0.90
C ASN A 34 5.30 -1.81 -0.56
N ILE A 35 5.88 -1.16 -1.57
CA ILE A 35 6.49 0.15 -1.42
C ILE A 35 5.60 1.15 -2.15
N PHE A 36 5.15 2.15 -1.40
CA PHE A 36 4.55 3.35 -1.95
C PHE A 36 5.63 4.40 -2.10
N ASN A 37 5.73 5.00 -3.29
CA ASN A 37 6.69 6.05 -3.60
C ASN A 37 5.99 7.33 -4.07
#